data_AF-A0A6L5T5Y7-F1
#
_entry.id   AF-A0A6L5T5Y7-F1
#
_cell.length_a   1.000
_cell.length_b   1.000
_cell.length_c   1.000
_cell.angle_alpha   90.00
_cell.angle_beta   90.00
_cell.angle_gamma   90.00
#
_symmetry.space_group_name_H-M   'P 1'
#
loop_
_entity.id
_entity.type
_entity.pdbx_description
1 polymer ?
#
loop_
_entity_poly.entity_id
_entity_poly.type
_entity_poly.pdbx_seq_one_letter_code
_entity_poly.pdbx_strand_id
1 'polypeptide(L)'
;MVNKVSDNVIEKNYRECLKFNEINESGACNFDMATAKAALENLYELYKNGISTGRFTKDKDYVVRCADLVTLAEENKDSLFYDAWRVWFRYFVSMGYAGWNELWEAV
;
A
#
# COMPACT_ATOMS: atom_id res chain seq x y z
N MET A 1 -6.64 7.50 19.78
CA MET A 1 -7.96 6.95 19.39
C MET A 1 -7.74 6.09 18.17
N VAL A 2 -8.05 4.79 18.23
CA VAL A 2 -8.03 3.92 17.05
C VAL A 2 -9.16 4.40 16.13
N ASN A 3 -8.82 4.91 14.95
CA ASN A 3 -9.80 5.48 14.04
C ASN A 3 -10.54 4.35 13.33
N LYS A 4 -11.67 3.90 13.91
CA LYS A 4 -12.45 2.75 13.41
C LYS A 4 -12.86 2.87 11.94
N VAL A 5 -12.93 4.08 11.39
CA VAL A 5 -13.27 4.31 9.98
C VAL A 5 -12.11 3.93 9.07
N SER A 6 -10.88 4.28 9.44
CA SER A 6 -9.69 3.97 8.63
C SER A 6 -9.37 2.48 8.64
N ASP A 7 -9.54 1.83 9.80
CA ASP A 7 -9.35 0.38 9.92
C ASP A 7 -10.31 -0.41 9.01
N ASN A 8 -11.56 0.04 8.89
CA ASN A 8 -12.54 -0.59 8.01
C ASN A 8 -12.17 -0.46 6.51
N VAL A 9 -11.59 0.68 6.10
CA VAL A 9 -11.18 0.90 4.70
C VAL A 9 -10.00 0.00 4.35
N ILE A 10 -8.97 -0.06 5.20
CA ILE A 10 -7.81 -0.92 4.98
C ILE A 10 -8.23 -2.39 4.98
N GLU A 11 -9.07 -2.81 5.93
CA GLU A 11 -9.56 -4.19 6.00
C GLU A 11 -10.32 -4.59 4.74
N LYS A 12 -11.27 -3.74 4.30
CA LYS A 12 -12.03 -3.99 3.07
C LYS A 12 -11.09 -4.14 1.87
N ASN A 13 -10.13 -3.22 1.71
CA ASN A 13 -9.18 -3.28 0.61
C ASN A 13 -8.27 -4.50 0.68
N TYR A 14 -7.85 -4.92 1.87
CA TYR A 14 -7.01 -6.11 1.98
C TYR A 14 -7.79 -7.38 1.63
N ARG A 15 -9.07 -7.47 2.00
CA ARG A 15 -9.93 -8.59 1.57
C ARG A 15 -10.08 -8.67 0.05
N GLU A 16 -10.22 -7.54 -0.63
CA GLU A 16 -10.26 -7.50 -2.10
C GLU A 16 -8.88 -7.79 -2.72
N CYS A 17 -7.80 -7.32 -2.09
CA CYS A 17 -6.42 -7.65 -2.45
C CYS A 17 -6.18 -9.16 -2.45
N LEU A 18 -6.62 -9.87 -1.41
CA LEU A 18 -6.50 -11.32 -1.32
C LEU A 18 -7.26 -12.03 -2.46
N LYS A 19 -8.51 -11.64 -2.72
CA LYS A 19 -9.31 -12.20 -3.84
C LYS A 19 -8.65 -11.95 -5.19
N PHE A 20 -8.18 -10.73 -5.42
CA PHE A 20 -7.50 -10.35 -6.66
C PHE A 20 -6.25 -11.20 -6.87
N ASN A 21 -5.42 -11.36 -5.84
CA ASN A 21 -4.19 -12.15 -5.91
C ASN A 21 -4.47 -13.64 -6.12
N GLU A 22 -5.46 -14.22 -5.43
CA GLU A 22 -5.83 -15.63 -5.59
C GLU A 22 -6.29 -15.97 -7.02
N ILE A 23 -7.05 -15.06 -7.65
CA ILE A 23 -7.50 -15.23 -9.04
C ILE A 23 -6.34 -15.18 -10.03
N ASN A 24 -5.35 -14.31 -9.78
CA ASN A 24 -4.27 -14.04 -10.73
C ASN A 24 -3.01 -14.89 -10.51
N GLU A 25 -2.81 -15.44 -9.30
CA GLU A 25 -1.65 -16.26 -8.97
C GLU A 25 -2.03 -17.32 -7.92
N SER A 26 -2.17 -18.57 -8.38
CA SER A 26 -2.43 -19.71 -7.50
C SER A 26 -1.31 -19.88 -6.48
N GLY A 27 -1.65 -19.89 -5.19
CA GLY A 27 -0.68 -20.00 -4.11
C GLY A 27 0.05 -18.69 -3.77
N ALA A 28 -0.52 -17.54 -4.15
CA ALA A 28 -0.02 -16.24 -3.72
C ALA A 28 0.19 -16.20 -2.20
N CYS A 29 1.30 -15.57 -1.77
CA CYS A 29 1.58 -15.37 -0.36
C CYS A 29 0.50 -14.48 0.26
N ASN A 30 -0.06 -14.93 1.38
CA ASN A 30 -1.07 -14.20 2.14
C ASN A 30 -0.52 -13.89 3.53
N PHE A 31 -0.62 -12.62 3.94
CA PHE A 31 -0.22 -12.16 5.26
C PHE A 31 -1.45 -11.97 6.15
N ASP A 32 -1.30 -12.05 7.47
CA ASP A 32 -2.38 -11.62 8.36
C ASP A 32 -2.65 -10.11 8.24
N MET A 33 -3.82 -9.68 8.71
CA MET A 33 -4.25 -8.29 8.60
C MET A 33 -3.26 -7.31 9.26
N ALA A 34 -2.67 -7.71 10.40
CA ALA A 34 -1.74 -6.85 11.12
C ALA A 34 -0.46 -6.60 10.31
N THR A 35 0.08 -7.64 9.71
CA THR A 35 1.27 -7.59 8.85
C THR A 35 0.99 -6.81 7.57
N ALA A 36 -0.15 -7.06 6.93
CA ALA A 36 -0.54 -6.34 5.72
C ALA A 36 -0.73 -4.84 5.96
N LYS A 37 -1.34 -4.48 7.10
CA LYS A 37 -1.51 -3.08 7.50
C LYS A 37 -0.17 -2.42 7.84
N ALA A 38 0.68 -3.09 8.63
CA ALA A 38 2.01 -2.58 8.97
C ALA A 38 2.88 -2.35 7.72
N ALA A 39 2.74 -3.22 6.71
CA ALA A 39 3.43 -3.05 5.43
C ALA A 39 2.97 -1.79 4.67
N LEU A 40 1.66 -1.51 4.61
CA LEU A 40 1.11 -0.28 4.04
C LEU A 40 1.59 0.97 4.77
N GLU A 41 1.48 0.96 6.11
CA GLU A 41 1.93 2.06 6.96
C GLU A 41 3.42 2.34 6.75
N ASN A 42 4.25 1.28 6.65
CA ASN A 42 5.67 1.43 6.39
C ASN A 42 5.97 2.08 5.03
N LEU A 43 5.29 1.65 3.96
CA LEU A 43 5.43 2.31 2.64
C LEU A 43 5.04 3.79 2.71
N TYR A 44 3.96 4.11 3.43
CA TYR A 44 3.52 5.48 3.56
C TYR A 44 4.51 6.35 4.33
N GLU A 45 5.11 5.83 5.41
CA GLU A 45 6.18 6.53 6.13
C GLU A 45 7.41 6.78 5.25
N LEU A 46 7.84 5.78 4.47
CA LEU A 46 8.93 5.94 3.50
C LEU A 46 8.61 7.02 2.47
N TYR A 47 7.38 7.04 1.96
CA TYR A 47 6.92 8.07 1.02
C TYR A 47 6.90 9.46 1.65
N LYS A 48 6.32 9.62 2.85
CA LYS A 48 6.33 10.90 3.57
C LYS A 48 7.74 11.42 3.83
N ASN A 49 8.68 10.53 4.16
CA ASN A 49 10.10 10.89 4.30
C ASN A 49 10.72 11.32 2.96
N GLY A 50 10.33 10.69 1.85
CA GLY A 50 10.74 11.14 0.51
C GLY A 50 10.22 12.53 0.18
N ILE A 51 8.98 12.85 0.55
CA ILE A 51 8.42 14.21 0.37
C ILE A 51 9.16 15.22 1.27
N SER A 52 9.37 14.90 2.54
CA SER A 52 9.97 15.84 3.51
C SER A 52 11.45 16.14 3.22
N THR A 53 12.16 15.21 2.59
CA THR A 53 13.55 15.37 2.16
C THR A 53 13.68 16.01 0.77
N GLY A 54 12.57 16.37 0.12
CA GLY A 54 12.55 16.94 -1.23
C GLY A 54 12.89 15.95 -2.33
N ARG A 55 12.94 14.65 -2.02
CA ARG A 55 13.20 13.58 -2.97
C ARG A 55 12.03 13.36 -3.91
N PHE A 56 10.80 13.46 -3.40
CA PHE A 56 9.58 13.40 -4.19
C PHE A 56 8.84 14.74 -4.10
N THR A 57 8.05 15.04 -5.14
CA THR A 57 7.19 16.22 -5.15
C THR A 57 5.75 15.79 -4.90
N LYS A 58 5.07 16.47 -3.97
CA LYS A 58 3.67 16.20 -3.68
C LYS A 58 2.81 16.47 -4.91
N ASP A 59 2.03 15.47 -5.32
CA ASP A 59 1.01 15.63 -6.35
C ASP A 59 -0.26 16.25 -5.73
N LYS A 60 -0.96 17.09 -6.50
CA LYS A 60 -2.18 17.76 -6.04
C LYS A 60 -3.42 16.85 -6.10
N ASP A 61 -3.40 15.86 -6.98
CA ASP A 61 -4.54 14.97 -7.27
C ASP A 61 -4.35 13.59 -6.61
N TYR A 62 -3.13 13.25 -6.18
CA TYR A 62 -2.83 11.96 -5.56
C TYR A 62 -2.27 12.11 -4.16
N VAL A 63 -2.82 11.34 -3.21
CA VAL A 63 -2.28 11.24 -1.84
C VAL A 63 -0.88 10.65 -1.88
N VAL A 64 -0.71 9.58 -2.65
CA VAL A 64 0.57 8.91 -2.91
C VAL A 64 0.69 8.59 -4.40
N ARG A 65 1.88 8.74 -4.98
CA ARG A 65 2.16 8.34 -6.37
C ARG A 65 2.69 6.91 -6.42
N CYS A 66 2.07 6.07 -7.26
CA CYS A 66 2.49 4.67 -7.41
C CYS A 66 3.96 4.54 -7.85
N ALA A 67 4.45 5.41 -8.75
CA ALA A 67 5.84 5.40 -9.20
C ALA A 67 6.84 5.61 -8.06
N ASP A 68 6.50 6.47 -7.10
CA ASP A 68 7.35 6.75 -5.94
C ASP A 68 7.37 5.55 -5.00
N LEU A 69 6.23 4.89 -4.80
CA LEU A 69 6.15 3.64 -4.01
C LEU A 69 6.97 2.50 -4.62
N VAL A 70 6.89 2.32 -5.95
CA VAL A 70 7.70 1.31 -6.65
C VAL A 70 9.19 1.60 -6.46
N THR A 71 9.60 2.86 -6.59
CA THR A 71 10.99 3.27 -6.35
C THR A 71 11.44 2.93 -4.93
N LEU A 72 10.61 3.26 -3.93
CA LEU A 72 10.91 2.97 -2.52
C LEU A 72 11.00 1.47 -2.25
N ALA A 73 10.11 0.67 -2.82
CA ALA A 73 10.11 -0.78 -2.63
C ALA A 73 11.38 -1.42 -3.21
N GLU A 74 11.79 -1.02 -4.41
CA GLU A 74 13.00 -1.54 -5.05
C GLU A 74 14.27 -1.20 -4.27
N GLU A 75 14.36 0.01 -3.72
CA GLU A 75 15.49 0.44 -2.89
C GLU A 75 15.52 -0.23 -1.52
N ASN A 76 14.37 -0.69 -1.03
CA ASN A 76 14.22 -1.36 0.26
C ASN A 76 13.85 -2.84 0.07
N LYS A 77 14.36 -3.47 -0.99
CA LYS A 77 14.05 -4.89 -1.29
C LYS A 77 14.44 -5.89 -0.20
N ASP A 78 15.40 -5.52 0.64
CA ASP A 78 15.85 -6.33 1.78
C ASP A 78 14.97 -6.10 3.03
N SER A 79 13.91 -5.28 2.93
CA SER A 79 12.94 -5.04 3.99
C SER A 79 12.15 -6.32 4.31
N LEU A 80 11.89 -6.54 5.59
CA LEU A 80 11.00 -7.60 6.06
C LEU A 80 9.56 -7.47 5.53
N PHE A 81 9.17 -6.29 5.06
CA PHE A 81 7.84 -6.03 4.47
C PHE A 81 7.80 -6.20 2.96
N TYR A 82 8.93 -6.47 2.29
CA TYR A 82 9.00 -6.45 0.82
C TYR A 82 8.00 -7.39 0.16
N ASP A 83 7.86 -8.63 0.64
CA ASP A 83 6.89 -9.58 0.09
C ASP A 83 5.44 -9.13 0.34
N ALA A 84 5.14 -8.52 1.50
CA ALA A 84 3.83 -7.95 1.78
C ALA A 84 3.52 -6.75 0.87
N TRP A 85 4.52 -5.93 0.54
CA TRP A 85 4.35 -4.86 -0.45
C TRP A 85 4.03 -5.40 -1.83
N ARG A 86 4.68 -6.49 -2.25
CA ARG A 86 4.40 -7.10 -3.55
C ARG A 86 2.95 -7.59 -3.68
N VAL A 87 2.39 -8.14 -2.60
CA VAL A 87 0.97 -8.52 -2.54
C VAL A 87 0.07 -7.30 -2.74
N TRP A 88 0.38 -6.19 -2.07
CA TRP A 88 -0.33 -4.92 -2.25
C TRP A 88 -0.16 -4.34 -3.66
N PHE A 89 1.05 -4.32 -4.21
CA PHE A 89 1.32 -3.77 -5.56
C PHE A 89 0.53 -4.48 -6.65
N ARG A 90 0.36 -5.79 -6.55
CA ARG A 90 -0.50 -6.55 -7.48
C ARG A 90 -1.95 -6.07 -7.40
N TYR A 91 -2.48 -5.81 -6.22
CA TYR A 91 -3.84 -5.26 -6.09
C TYR A 91 -3.93 -3.81 -6.56
N PHE A 92 -2.91 -2.99 -6.29
CA PHE A 92 -2.85 -1.58 -6.67
C PHE A 92 -3.05 -1.34 -8.17
N VAL A 93 -2.54 -2.24 -9.03
CA VAL A 93 -2.74 -2.10 -10.49
C VAL A 93 -4.21 -2.21 -10.92
N SER A 94 -5.08 -2.76 -10.06
CA SER A 94 -6.52 -2.86 -10.30
C SER A 94 -7.32 -1.66 -9.77
N MET A 95 -6.70 -0.81 -8.95
CA MET A 95 -7.41 0.27 -8.26
C MET A 95 -7.66 1.47 -9.17
N GLY A 96 -8.91 1.94 -9.19
CA GLY A 96 -9.26 3.23 -9.78
C GLY A 96 -8.85 4.40 -8.88
N TYR A 97 -8.74 5.59 -9.48
CA TYR A 97 -8.31 6.84 -8.82
C TYR A 97 -9.01 7.11 -7.46
N ALA A 98 -10.34 6.97 -7.39
CA ALA A 98 -11.08 7.27 -6.17
C ALA A 98 -10.76 6.28 -5.04
N GLY A 99 -10.72 4.98 -5.36
CA GLY A 99 -10.38 3.94 -4.38
C GLY A 99 -8.93 4.02 -3.93
N TRP A 100 -8.02 4.42 -4.83
CA TRP A 100 -6.62 4.66 -4.50
C TRP A 100 -6.48 5.74 -3.43
N ASN A 101 -7.06 6.92 -3.65
CA ASN A 101 -6.98 8.01 -2.68
C ASN A 101 -7.72 7.69 -1.37
N GLU A 102 -8.88 7.02 -1.42
CA GLU A 102 -9.59 6.56 -0.21
C GLU A 102 -8.71 5.64 0.64
N LEU A 103 -7.99 4.70 0.02
CA LEU A 103 -7.08 3.80 0.73
C LEU A 103 -5.94 4.58 1.39
N TRP A 104 -5.23 5.42 0.65
CA TRP A 104 -4.06 6.13 1.18
C TRP A 104 -4.41 7.25 2.17
N GLU A 105 -5.63 7.79 2.14
CA GLU A 105 -6.13 8.67 3.22
C GLU A 105 -6.44 7.91 4.51
N ALA A 106 -6.69 6.60 4.42
CA ALA A 106 -6.93 5.74 5.56
C ALA A 106 -5.64 5.17 6.20
N VAL A 107 -4.51 5.26 5.51
CA VAL A 107 -3.18 4.88 6.04
C VAL A 107 -2.58 6.03 6.83
#